data_AF-W5TJW4-F1
#
_entry.id   AF-W5TJW4-F1
#
_cell.length_a   1.000
_cell.length_b   1.000
_cell.length_c   1.000
_cell.angle_alpha   90.00
_cell.angle_beta   90.00
_cell.angle_gamma   90.00
#
_symmetry.space_group_name_H-M   'P 1'
#
loop_
_entity.id
_entity.type
_entity.pdbx_description
1 polymer ?
#
loop_
_entity_poly.entity_id
_entity_poly.type
_entity_poly.pdbx_seq_one_letter_code
_entity_poly.pdbx_strand_id
1 'polypeptide(L)'
;MARKPLIAGNWKMNLNHLEAIALVQKIAFALPDKYFDKVDVTVIPPFTDIRSIQTLIEGDRLRLTFGAQDVSVHESGAYTGEISAAMLAKLSCSFVVVGHSERRQYHTEDDATVLAKAKKVLQYDMTPIVCIGEGLGVREAQTHVQYNLEQLRGSLKGLSAEQIAKVVIAYEPVWAIGTGRVATPADAQEVCGALRAELVELAGEDVAAGVRILYGGSVNAKNVGELIASPDIDGALVGGASLKGDEFATLSAIAAGGPLP
;
A
#
# COMPACT_ATOMS: atom_id res chain seq x y z
N MET A 1 -2.59 21.84 -1.21
CA MET A 1 -2.47 21.18 -2.54
C MET A 1 -3.02 19.77 -2.40
N ALA A 2 -3.69 19.23 -3.43
CA ALA A 2 -4.15 17.84 -3.38
C ALA A 2 -2.94 16.89 -3.32
N ARG A 3 -3.04 15.81 -2.53
CA ARG A 3 -1.98 14.81 -2.41
C ARG A 3 -1.81 14.09 -3.75
N LYS A 4 -0.56 13.84 -4.16
CA LYS A 4 -0.27 13.08 -5.38
C LYS A 4 -0.73 11.62 -5.18
N PRO A 5 -1.62 11.09 -6.02
CA PRO A 5 -2.11 9.72 -5.86
C PRO A 5 -1.01 8.68 -5.93
N LEU A 6 -1.16 7.58 -5.17
CA LEU A 6 -0.28 6.42 -5.20
C LEU A 6 -1.04 5.17 -5.66
N ILE A 7 -0.59 4.54 -6.74
CA ILE A 7 -1.08 3.25 -7.19
C ILE A 7 0.01 2.20 -6.93
N ALA A 8 -0.23 1.39 -5.89
CA ALA A 8 0.71 0.38 -5.42
C ALA A 8 0.17 -1.02 -5.73
N GLY A 9 0.86 -1.78 -6.58
CA GLY A 9 0.46 -3.12 -6.99
C GLY A 9 1.01 -4.20 -6.07
N ASN A 10 0.17 -4.75 -5.18
CA ASN A 10 0.52 -5.89 -4.35
C ASN A 10 0.33 -7.19 -5.14
N TRP A 11 1.45 -7.77 -5.59
CA TRP A 11 1.43 -9.01 -6.38
C TRP A 11 1.13 -10.25 -5.54
N LYS A 12 1.24 -10.13 -4.21
CA LYS A 12 1.12 -11.25 -3.27
C LYS A 12 2.07 -12.38 -3.68
N MET A 13 1.72 -13.63 -3.41
CA MET A 13 2.52 -14.79 -3.77
C MET A 13 2.27 -15.24 -5.22
N ASN A 14 2.55 -14.36 -6.19
CA ASN A 14 2.43 -14.64 -7.63
C ASN A 14 3.69 -14.19 -8.37
N LEU A 15 3.87 -14.78 -9.56
CA LEU A 15 4.98 -14.57 -10.47
C LEU A 15 6.31 -15.16 -9.97
N ASN A 16 7.13 -15.57 -10.92
CA ASN A 16 8.56 -15.79 -10.71
C ASN A 16 9.37 -14.62 -11.26
N HIS A 17 10.67 -14.60 -10.97
CA HIS A 17 11.57 -13.50 -11.34
C HIS A 17 11.62 -13.14 -12.84
N LEU A 18 11.32 -14.07 -13.77
CA LEU A 18 11.24 -13.78 -15.21
C LEU A 18 9.90 -13.14 -15.58
N GLU A 19 8.81 -13.65 -15.00
CA GLU A 19 7.47 -13.07 -15.17
C GLU A 19 7.39 -11.67 -14.57
N ALA A 20 8.07 -11.44 -13.45
CA ALA A 20 8.24 -10.13 -12.81
C ALA A 20 8.89 -9.11 -13.77
N ILE A 21 9.98 -9.50 -14.44
CA ILE A 21 10.65 -8.66 -15.45
C ILE A 21 9.65 -8.33 -16.57
N ALA A 22 8.99 -9.36 -17.12
CA ALA A 22 8.04 -9.18 -18.21
C ALA A 22 6.88 -8.25 -17.83
N LEU A 23 6.36 -8.36 -16.61
CA LEU A 23 5.28 -7.51 -16.12
C LEU A 23 5.73 -6.06 -15.96
N VAL A 24 6.91 -5.80 -15.37
CA VAL A 24 7.42 -4.42 -15.22
C VAL A 24 7.68 -3.79 -16.59
N GLN A 25 8.26 -4.52 -17.54
CA GLN A 25 8.44 -4.04 -18.91
C GLN A 25 7.09 -3.72 -19.57
N LYS A 26 6.08 -4.56 -19.36
CA LYS A 26 4.74 -4.34 -19.90
C LYS A 26 4.07 -3.10 -19.29
N ILE A 27 4.20 -2.88 -17.98
CA ILE A 27 3.70 -1.66 -17.31
C ILE A 27 4.40 -0.42 -17.86
N ALA A 28 5.73 -0.45 -17.96
CA ALA A 28 6.53 0.66 -18.48
C ALA A 28 6.17 1.00 -19.93
N PHE A 29 5.89 -0.01 -20.76
CA PHE A 29 5.45 0.18 -22.14
C PHE A 29 4.03 0.78 -22.22
N ALA A 30 3.11 0.30 -21.37
CA ALA A 30 1.70 0.67 -21.43
C ALA A 30 1.37 2.03 -20.78
N LEU A 31 2.21 2.54 -19.88
CA LEU A 31 1.97 3.81 -19.18
C LEU A 31 2.86 4.94 -19.73
N PRO A 32 2.31 5.92 -20.47
CA PRO A 32 3.07 7.06 -20.99
C PRO A 32 3.76 7.88 -19.88
N ASP A 33 4.98 8.35 -20.16
CA ASP A 33 5.85 9.02 -19.17
C ASP A 33 5.18 10.21 -18.45
N LYS A 34 4.36 10.99 -19.17
CA LYS A 34 3.62 12.14 -18.64
C LYS A 34 2.73 11.83 -17.42
N TYR A 35 2.31 10.59 -17.23
CA TYR A 35 1.44 10.23 -16.09
C TYR A 35 2.24 10.17 -14.78
N PHE A 36 3.53 9.83 -14.81
CA PHE A 36 4.37 9.74 -13.61
C PHE A 36 4.57 11.10 -12.91
N ASP A 37 4.30 12.23 -13.58
CA ASP A 37 4.28 13.56 -12.95
C ASP A 37 3.06 13.75 -12.04
N LYS A 38 2.00 12.98 -12.28
CA LYS A 38 0.68 13.15 -11.63
C LYS A 38 0.32 11.99 -10.70
N VAL A 39 0.88 10.79 -10.91
CA VAL A 39 0.66 9.61 -10.06
C VAL A 39 2.00 8.96 -9.73
N ASP A 40 2.16 8.49 -8.50
CA ASP A 40 3.24 7.59 -8.13
C ASP A 40 2.80 6.14 -8.39
N VAL A 41 3.62 5.36 -9.08
CA VAL A 41 3.33 3.97 -9.42
C VAL A 41 4.36 3.07 -8.81
N THR A 42 3.92 2.13 -7.98
CA THR A 42 4.79 1.19 -7.26
C THR A 42 4.38 -0.25 -7.53
N VAL A 43 5.34 -1.15 -7.74
CA VAL A 43 5.11 -2.60 -7.75
C VAL A 43 5.66 -3.26 -6.49
N ILE A 44 4.95 -4.23 -5.92
CA ILE A 44 5.29 -4.88 -4.65
C ILE A 44 5.37 -6.39 -4.87
N PRO A 45 6.50 -6.88 -5.41
CA PRO A 45 6.72 -8.28 -5.76
C PRO A 45 6.99 -9.19 -4.55
N PRO A 46 6.98 -10.53 -4.74
CA PRO A 46 7.65 -11.45 -3.83
C PRO A 46 9.14 -11.12 -3.64
N PHE A 47 9.70 -11.46 -2.48
CA PHE A 47 11.11 -11.17 -2.16
C PHE A 47 12.11 -11.67 -3.22
N THR A 48 11.84 -12.84 -3.81
CA THR A 48 12.72 -13.48 -4.81
C THR A 48 12.84 -12.70 -6.11
N ASP A 49 11.93 -11.77 -6.38
CA ASP A 49 11.88 -11.05 -7.64
C ASP A 49 12.43 -9.62 -7.51
N ILE A 50 12.60 -9.12 -6.27
CA ILE A 50 13.02 -7.74 -5.99
C ILE A 50 14.35 -7.43 -6.68
N ARG A 51 15.33 -8.36 -6.65
CA ARG A 51 16.63 -8.12 -7.30
C ARG A 51 16.49 -7.97 -8.82
N SER A 52 15.68 -8.80 -9.47
CA SER A 52 15.42 -8.70 -10.90
C SER A 52 14.79 -7.36 -11.26
N ILE A 53 13.77 -6.95 -10.49
CA ILE A 53 13.07 -5.67 -10.69
C ILE A 53 14.02 -4.48 -10.44
N GLN A 54 14.82 -4.50 -9.38
CA GLN A 54 15.82 -3.47 -9.10
C GLN A 54 16.73 -3.26 -10.31
N THR A 55 17.33 -4.33 -10.82
CA THR A 55 18.28 -4.21 -11.94
C THR A 55 17.64 -3.69 -13.23
N LEU A 56 16.40 -4.09 -13.50
CA LEU A 56 15.64 -3.59 -14.64
C LEU A 56 15.33 -2.09 -14.51
N ILE A 57 14.82 -1.67 -13.35
CA ILE A 57 14.44 -0.27 -13.10
C ILE A 57 15.64 0.65 -13.14
N GLU A 58 16.76 0.26 -12.51
CA GLU A 58 17.99 1.05 -12.50
C GLU A 58 18.65 1.07 -13.90
N GLY A 59 18.64 -0.07 -14.61
CA GLY A 59 19.22 -0.21 -15.95
C GLY A 59 18.50 0.61 -17.02
N ASP A 60 17.17 0.51 -17.05
CA ASP A 60 16.32 1.21 -18.03
C ASP A 60 15.90 2.61 -17.55
N ARG A 61 16.30 3.01 -16.34
CA ARG A 61 15.97 4.29 -15.70
C ARG A 61 14.47 4.54 -15.63
N LEU A 62 13.71 3.50 -15.29
CA LEU A 62 12.25 3.59 -15.19
C LEU A 62 11.85 4.47 -14.00
N ARG A 63 10.75 5.23 -14.14
CA ARG A 63 10.23 6.13 -13.09
C ARG A 63 9.36 5.43 -12.04
N LEU A 64 8.98 4.17 -12.30
CA LEU A 64 8.23 3.35 -11.36
C LEU A 64 9.10 2.94 -10.17
N THR A 65 8.54 2.97 -8.98
CA THR A 65 9.19 2.52 -7.75
C THR A 65 8.78 1.08 -7.43
N PHE A 66 9.44 0.48 -6.45
CA PHE A 66 9.10 -0.87 -6.02
C PHE A 66 9.27 -1.04 -4.50
N GLY A 67 8.71 -2.12 -3.98
CA GLY A 67 8.72 -2.39 -2.56
C GLY A 67 8.78 -3.86 -2.21
N ALA A 68 8.46 -4.18 -0.96
CA ALA A 68 8.37 -5.54 -0.45
C ALA A 68 7.04 -5.78 0.27
N GLN A 69 6.64 -7.04 0.38
CA GLN A 69 5.35 -7.44 0.95
C GLN A 69 5.37 -7.63 2.46
N ASP A 70 6.56 -7.71 3.07
CA ASP A 70 6.74 -7.84 4.51
C ASP A 70 8.17 -7.46 4.92
N VAL A 71 8.42 -7.35 6.24
CA VAL A 71 9.76 -7.21 6.82
C VAL A 71 9.81 -7.80 8.23
N SER A 72 10.99 -8.24 8.65
CA SER A 72 11.23 -8.67 10.01
C SER A 72 11.17 -7.51 11.01
N VAL A 73 10.79 -7.81 12.25
CA VAL A 73 10.99 -6.91 13.40
C VAL A 73 12.45 -6.87 13.85
N HIS A 74 13.26 -7.83 13.41
CA HIS A 74 14.66 -7.98 13.80
C HIS A 74 15.60 -7.35 12.78
N GLU A 75 16.75 -6.89 13.28
CA GLU A 75 17.80 -6.28 12.46
C GLU A 75 18.58 -7.33 11.66
N SER A 76 19.02 -8.37 12.35
CA SER A 76 19.71 -9.55 11.84
C SER A 76 19.71 -10.61 12.94
N GLY A 77 20.08 -11.84 12.62
CA GLY A 77 20.30 -12.89 13.62
C GLY A 77 19.73 -14.25 13.22
N ALA A 78 19.47 -15.07 14.23
CA ALA A 78 19.00 -16.46 14.07
C ALA A 78 17.48 -16.51 13.79
N TYR A 79 17.05 -15.91 12.68
CA TYR A 79 15.66 -15.82 12.22
C TYR A 79 15.53 -16.43 10.83
N THR A 80 15.71 -17.75 10.75
CA THR A 80 15.70 -18.48 9.47
C THR A 80 14.41 -18.23 8.70
N GLY A 81 14.52 -17.69 7.49
CA GLY A 81 13.41 -17.40 6.60
C GLY A 81 12.92 -15.95 6.61
N GLU A 82 13.38 -15.13 7.57
CA GLU A 82 13.00 -13.72 7.66
C GLU A 82 13.89 -12.81 6.81
N ILE A 83 13.31 -11.68 6.37
CA ILE A 83 14.01 -10.65 5.58
C ILE A 83 14.08 -9.35 6.38
N SER A 84 15.30 -8.86 6.60
CA SER A 84 15.52 -7.63 7.38
C SER A 84 15.25 -6.35 6.56
N ALA A 85 14.93 -5.26 7.25
CA ALA A 85 14.79 -3.94 6.63
C ALA A 85 16.10 -3.49 5.94
N ALA A 86 17.26 -3.82 6.53
CA ALA A 86 18.57 -3.55 5.94
C ALA A 86 18.77 -4.22 4.57
N MET A 87 18.30 -5.47 4.40
CA MET A 87 18.36 -6.18 3.12
C MET A 87 17.51 -5.49 2.06
N LEU A 88 16.29 -5.08 2.42
CA LEU A 88 15.37 -4.38 1.51
C LEU A 88 15.90 -3.00 1.10
N ALA A 89 16.48 -2.26 2.04
CA ALA A 89 17.11 -0.97 1.77
C ALA A 89 18.29 -1.10 0.78
N LYS A 90 19.08 -2.18 0.88
CA LYS A 90 20.16 -2.46 -0.09
C LYS A 90 19.67 -2.85 -1.47
N LEU A 91 18.42 -3.29 -1.58
CA LEU A 91 17.74 -3.52 -2.84
C LEU A 91 17.00 -2.27 -3.35
N SER A 92 17.17 -1.11 -2.71
CA SER A 92 16.53 0.15 -3.10
C SER A 92 15.00 0.13 -3.03
N CYS A 93 14.41 -0.74 -2.19
CA CYS A 93 12.96 -0.72 -1.97
C CYS A 93 12.53 0.65 -1.43
N SER A 94 11.49 1.25 -2.02
CA SER A 94 10.92 2.52 -1.55
C SER A 94 9.81 2.29 -0.51
N PHE A 95 9.05 1.20 -0.67
CA PHE A 95 7.89 0.87 0.15
C PHE A 95 7.99 -0.53 0.75
N VAL A 96 7.38 -0.73 1.91
CA VAL A 96 7.22 -2.06 2.51
C VAL A 96 5.83 -2.18 3.11
N VAL A 97 5.06 -3.18 2.69
CA VAL A 97 3.76 -3.47 3.28
C VAL A 97 3.95 -4.09 4.66
N VAL A 98 3.20 -3.62 5.65
CA VAL A 98 3.21 -4.18 7.01
C VAL A 98 1.78 -4.34 7.50
N GLY A 99 1.48 -5.48 8.13
CA GLY A 99 0.15 -5.73 8.68
C GLY A 99 -0.95 -5.96 7.65
N HIS A 100 -0.62 -6.41 6.44
CA HIS A 100 -1.63 -6.83 5.46
C HIS A 100 -2.56 -7.88 6.09
N SER A 101 -3.85 -7.82 5.76
CA SER A 101 -4.89 -8.70 6.30
C SER A 101 -4.52 -10.19 6.29
N GLU A 102 -3.95 -10.69 5.19
CA GLU A 102 -3.44 -12.06 5.06
C GLU A 102 -2.35 -12.40 6.08
N ARG A 103 -1.47 -11.44 6.42
CA ARG A 103 -0.44 -11.64 7.45
C ARG A 103 -1.02 -11.63 8.85
N ARG A 104 -1.96 -10.74 9.13
CA ARG A 104 -2.71 -10.73 10.39
C ARG A 104 -3.46 -12.04 10.61
N GLN A 105 -4.11 -12.56 9.56
CA GLN A 105 -4.91 -13.77 9.62
C GLN A 105 -4.07 -15.06 9.67
N TYR A 106 -3.09 -15.21 8.78
CA TYR A 106 -2.36 -16.47 8.60
C TYR A 106 -1.06 -16.56 9.39
N HIS A 107 -0.52 -15.42 9.82
CA HIS A 107 0.73 -15.33 10.57
C HIS A 107 0.56 -14.69 11.95
N THR A 108 -0.68 -14.45 12.38
CA THR A 108 -1.04 -13.96 13.72
C THR A 108 -0.35 -12.63 14.06
N GLU A 109 -0.21 -11.75 13.07
CA GLU A 109 0.37 -10.43 13.28
C GLU A 109 -0.64 -9.49 13.95
N ASP A 110 -0.30 -9.03 15.15
CA ASP A 110 -1.07 -8.05 15.91
C ASP A 110 -0.54 -6.61 15.69
N ASP A 111 -1.23 -5.63 16.25
CA ASP A 111 -0.87 -4.22 16.08
C ASP A 111 0.53 -3.89 16.63
N ALA A 112 0.95 -4.57 17.70
CA ALA A 112 2.28 -4.40 18.27
C ALA A 112 3.37 -4.91 17.32
N THR A 113 3.13 -6.05 16.66
CA THR A 113 4.01 -6.60 15.62
C THR A 113 4.08 -5.66 14.42
N VAL A 114 2.94 -5.16 13.95
CA VAL A 114 2.87 -4.21 12.83
C VAL A 114 3.61 -2.92 13.14
N LEU A 115 3.44 -2.37 14.34
CA LEU A 115 4.20 -1.21 14.82
C LEU A 115 5.71 -1.48 14.83
N ALA A 116 6.14 -2.63 15.32
CA ALA A 116 7.55 -3.00 15.36
C ALA A 116 8.15 -3.09 13.94
N LYS A 117 7.41 -3.67 13.00
CA LYS A 117 7.80 -3.70 11.58
C LYS A 117 7.84 -2.30 10.97
N ALA A 118 6.81 -1.48 11.17
CA ALA A 118 6.77 -0.10 10.67
C ALA A 118 7.97 0.72 11.15
N LYS A 119 8.36 0.58 12.43
CA LYS A 119 9.57 1.22 12.99
C LYS A 119 10.85 0.75 12.28
N LYS A 120 10.96 -0.54 11.95
CA LYS A 120 12.10 -1.07 11.19
C LYS A 120 12.18 -0.52 9.77
N VAL A 121 11.04 -0.39 9.09
CA VAL A 121 10.99 0.24 7.75
C VAL A 121 11.47 1.69 7.83
N LEU A 122 10.93 2.47 8.77
CA LEU A 122 11.28 3.88 8.97
C LEU A 122 12.75 4.11 9.36
N GLN A 123 13.35 3.19 10.14
CA GLN A 123 14.76 3.25 10.53
C GLN A 123 15.71 3.21 9.31
N TYR A 124 15.25 2.64 8.20
CA TYR A 124 16.00 2.46 6.96
C TYR A 124 15.53 3.39 5.83
N ASP A 125 14.88 4.51 6.17
CA ASP A 125 14.41 5.54 5.25
C ASP A 125 13.49 5.02 4.12
N MET A 126 12.82 3.89 4.36
CA MET A 126 11.74 3.38 3.51
C MET A 126 10.38 3.81 4.08
N THR A 127 9.34 3.74 3.25
CA THR A 127 7.96 4.08 3.66
C THR A 127 7.15 2.82 3.98
N PRO A 128 6.68 2.62 5.23
CA PRO A 128 5.76 1.54 5.52
C PRO A 128 4.37 1.86 4.95
N ILE A 129 3.77 0.90 4.26
CA ILE A 129 2.34 0.88 3.94
C ILE A 129 1.67 0.06 5.05
N VAL A 130 1.11 0.76 6.04
CA VAL A 130 0.47 0.15 7.21
C VAL A 130 -0.97 -0.20 6.85
N CYS A 131 -1.27 -1.49 6.81
CA CYS A 131 -2.61 -1.95 6.50
C CYS A 131 -3.48 -2.14 7.75
N ILE A 132 -4.74 -1.71 7.63
CA ILE A 132 -5.79 -1.78 8.64
C ILE A 132 -7.12 -2.10 7.97
N GLY A 133 -8.02 -2.77 8.67
CA GLY A 133 -9.24 -3.26 8.06
C GLY A 133 -10.04 -4.19 8.96
N GLU A 134 -11.35 -4.03 8.95
CA GLU A 134 -12.27 -4.83 9.75
C GLU A 134 -12.85 -6.04 8.99
N GLY A 135 -13.07 -7.13 9.73
CA GLY A 135 -13.78 -8.31 9.24
C GLY A 135 -15.31 -8.17 9.23
N LEU A 136 -15.99 -9.14 8.62
CA LEU A 136 -17.44 -9.08 8.40
C LEU A 136 -18.27 -8.92 9.68
N GLY A 137 -17.91 -9.61 10.76
CA GLY A 137 -18.66 -9.50 12.02
C GLY A 137 -18.61 -8.10 12.64
N VAL A 138 -17.51 -7.38 12.48
CA VAL A 138 -17.37 -5.99 12.96
C VAL A 138 -18.20 -5.04 12.09
N ARG A 139 -18.18 -5.24 10.77
CA ARG A 139 -18.98 -4.46 9.83
C ARG A 139 -20.48 -4.65 10.07
N GLU A 140 -20.93 -5.89 10.27
CA GLU A 140 -22.34 -6.20 10.57
C GLU A 140 -22.78 -5.69 11.95
N ALA A 141 -21.85 -5.58 12.91
CA ALA A 141 -22.08 -4.94 14.21
C ALA A 141 -22.08 -3.40 14.15
N GLN A 142 -21.79 -2.80 13.00
CA GLN A 142 -21.73 -1.34 12.79
C GLN A 142 -20.70 -0.62 13.69
N THR A 143 -19.66 -1.32 14.11
CA THR A 143 -18.54 -0.77 14.91
C THR A 143 -17.26 -0.61 14.09
N HIS A 144 -17.37 -0.70 12.76
CA HIS A 144 -16.25 -0.69 11.81
C HIS A 144 -15.37 0.56 11.92
N VAL A 145 -15.94 1.75 12.11
CA VAL A 145 -15.14 2.98 12.28
C VAL A 145 -14.27 2.86 13.54
N GLN A 146 -14.88 2.57 14.69
CA GLN A 146 -14.15 2.45 15.96
C GLN A 146 -13.05 1.39 15.88
N TYR A 147 -13.34 0.22 15.31
CA TYR A 147 -12.35 -0.85 15.14
C TYR A 147 -11.14 -0.37 14.33
N ASN A 148 -11.36 0.28 13.18
CA ASN A 148 -10.27 0.77 12.34
C ASN A 148 -9.45 1.87 13.04
N LEU A 149 -10.08 2.74 13.83
CA LEU A 149 -9.36 3.76 14.62
C LEU A 149 -8.50 3.13 15.72
N GLU A 150 -9.02 2.13 16.43
CA GLU A 150 -8.27 1.39 17.45
C GLU A 150 -7.06 0.67 16.83
N GLN A 151 -7.25 0.03 15.68
CA GLN A 151 -6.18 -0.66 14.96
C GLN A 151 -5.11 0.32 14.42
N LEU A 152 -5.52 1.50 13.92
CA LEU A 152 -4.60 2.57 13.52
C LEU A 152 -3.76 3.04 14.70
N ARG A 153 -4.40 3.37 15.84
CA ARG A 153 -3.70 3.81 17.06
C ARG A 153 -2.72 2.75 17.56
N GLY A 154 -3.12 1.47 17.54
CA GLY A 154 -2.26 0.35 17.92
C GLY A 154 -1.03 0.26 17.01
N SER A 155 -1.26 0.30 15.70
CA SER A 155 -0.22 0.11 14.67
C SER A 155 0.75 1.31 14.56
N LEU A 156 0.39 2.49 15.08
CA LEU A 156 1.21 3.71 15.07
C LEU A 156 1.66 4.16 16.47
N LYS A 157 1.40 3.36 17.52
CA LYS A 157 1.58 3.79 18.91
C LYS A 157 3.01 4.28 19.20
N GLY A 158 3.09 5.54 19.64
CA GLY A 158 4.35 6.16 20.05
C GLY A 158 5.30 6.50 18.89
N LEU A 159 4.83 6.51 17.64
CA LEU A 159 5.52 7.21 16.57
C LEU A 159 5.37 8.72 16.77
N SER A 160 6.44 9.45 16.48
CA SER A 160 6.43 10.92 16.42
C SER A 160 5.66 11.42 15.20
N ALA A 161 5.28 12.70 15.21
CA ALA A 161 4.64 13.34 14.06
C ALA A 161 5.50 13.26 12.79
N GLU A 162 6.83 13.40 12.94
CA GLU A 162 7.80 13.28 11.84
C GLU A 162 7.88 11.86 11.28
N GLN A 163 7.67 10.84 12.12
CA GLN A 163 7.60 9.44 11.69
C GLN A 163 6.26 9.14 11.02
N ILE A 164 5.15 9.64 11.56
CA ILE A 164 3.82 9.50 10.96
C ILE A 164 3.77 10.18 9.58
N ALA A 165 4.43 11.32 9.40
CA ALA A 165 4.52 11.99 8.09
C ALA A 165 5.17 11.12 6.99
N LYS A 166 5.91 10.07 7.36
CA LYS A 166 6.59 9.15 6.44
C LYS A 166 5.83 7.84 6.21
N VAL A 167 4.64 7.64 6.79
CA VAL A 167 3.84 6.43 6.59
C VAL A 167 2.81 6.61 5.48
N VAL A 168 2.39 5.49 4.90
CA VAL A 168 1.18 5.38 4.08
C VAL A 168 0.22 4.46 4.81
N ILE A 169 -1.07 4.79 4.82
CA ILE A 169 -2.10 3.92 5.38
C ILE A 169 -2.82 3.22 4.22
N ALA A 170 -3.16 1.95 4.37
CA ALA A 170 -4.03 1.24 3.44
C ALA A 170 -5.24 0.66 4.18
N TYR A 171 -6.44 1.14 3.84
CA TYR A 171 -7.69 0.60 4.36
C TYR A 171 -8.13 -0.63 3.55
N GLU A 172 -8.09 -1.80 4.16
CA GLU A 172 -8.56 -3.06 3.59
C GLU A 172 -9.98 -3.39 4.12
N PRO A 173 -11.05 -3.25 3.32
CA PRO A 173 -12.38 -3.72 3.72
C PRO A 173 -12.42 -5.26 3.70
N VAL A 174 -11.81 -5.94 4.68
CA VAL A 174 -11.64 -7.40 4.71
C VAL A 174 -12.99 -8.12 4.59
N TRP A 175 -14.05 -7.53 5.14
CA TRP A 175 -15.43 -8.00 4.98
C TRP A 175 -15.92 -8.14 3.52
N ALA A 176 -15.31 -7.42 2.57
CA ALA A 176 -15.64 -7.42 1.15
C ALA A 176 -14.59 -8.14 0.28
N ILE A 177 -13.47 -8.60 0.85
CA ILE A 177 -12.42 -9.30 0.09
C ILE A 177 -12.79 -10.77 -0.04
N GLY A 178 -13.09 -11.22 -1.26
CA GLY A 178 -13.38 -12.63 -1.56
C GLY A 178 -14.73 -13.15 -1.04
N THR A 179 -15.60 -12.26 -0.54
CA THR A 179 -16.91 -12.64 0.05
C THR A 179 -18.09 -12.47 -0.91
N GLY A 180 -17.86 -11.91 -2.11
CA GLY A 180 -18.93 -11.52 -3.05
C GLY A 180 -19.66 -10.23 -2.67
N ARG A 181 -19.38 -9.66 -1.49
CA ARG A 181 -19.80 -8.31 -1.11
C ARG A 181 -18.89 -7.27 -1.78
N VAL A 182 -19.41 -6.06 -1.99
CA VAL A 182 -18.68 -4.96 -2.62
C VAL A 182 -18.73 -3.76 -1.68
N ALA A 183 -17.56 -3.26 -1.28
CA ALA A 183 -17.46 -1.97 -0.60
C ALA A 183 -17.64 -0.86 -1.62
N THR A 184 -18.56 0.06 -1.35
CA THR A 184 -18.83 1.21 -2.22
C THR A 184 -17.79 2.32 -1.99
N PRO A 185 -17.66 3.30 -2.91
CA PRO A 185 -16.84 4.49 -2.67
C PRO A 185 -17.24 5.25 -1.39
N ALA A 186 -18.53 5.25 -1.05
CA ALA A 186 -19.01 5.87 0.19
C ALA A 186 -18.53 5.13 1.44
N ASP A 187 -18.55 3.78 1.43
CA ASP A 187 -18.02 2.97 2.54
C ASP A 187 -16.51 3.21 2.73
N ALA A 188 -15.77 3.33 1.62
CA ALA A 188 -14.35 3.61 1.64
C ALA A 188 -14.06 5.02 2.18
N GLN A 189 -14.80 6.03 1.70
CA GLN A 189 -14.63 7.42 2.14
C GLN A 189 -15.00 7.62 3.62
N GLU A 190 -16.02 6.93 4.14
CA GLU A 190 -16.37 6.96 5.56
C GLU A 190 -15.17 6.58 6.44
N VAL A 191 -14.54 5.44 6.14
CA VAL A 191 -13.41 4.96 6.93
C VAL A 191 -12.16 5.80 6.69
N CYS A 192 -11.82 6.12 5.44
CA CYS A 192 -10.65 6.96 5.15
C CYS A 192 -10.74 8.36 5.77
N GLY A 193 -11.93 8.97 5.78
CA GLY A 193 -12.17 10.25 6.46
C GLY A 193 -11.97 10.16 7.97
N ALA A 194 -12.48 9.10 8.60
CA ALA A 194 -12.26 8.86 10.03
C ALA A 194 -10.77 8.63 10.35
N LEU A 195 -10.05 7.87 9.51
CA LEU A 195 -8.61 7.66 9.65
C LEU A 195 -7.82 8.95 9.53
N ARG A 196 -8.18 9.84 8.59
CA ARG A 196 -7.52 11.14 8.48
C ARG A 196 -7.78 12.02 9.69
N ALA A 197 -9.02 12.07 10.18
CA ALA A 197 -9.34 12.79 11.42
C ALA A 197 -8.51 12.27 12.60
N GLU A 198 -8.34 10.96 12.72
CA GLU A 198 -7.48 10.39 13.75
C GLU A 198 -6.00 10.74 13.57
N LEU A 199 -5.49 10.81 12.33
CA LEU A 199 -4.13 11.28 12.08
C LEU A 199 -3.94 12.76 12.48
N VAL A 200 -4.98 13.59 12.40
CA VAL A 200 -4.94 14.98 12.91
C VAL A 200 -4.73 14.98 14.42
N GLU A 201 -5.47 14.14 15.15
CA GLU A 201 -5.31 14.01 16.61
C GLU A 201 -3.92 13.46 17.00
N LEU A 202 -3.38 12.53 16.22
CA LEU A 202 -2.10 11.87 16.53
C LEU A 202 -0.86 12.71 16.15
N ALA A 203 -0.95 13.53 15.10
CA ALA A 203 0.23 14.17 14.49
C ALA A 203 0.02 15.63 14.04
N GLY A 204 -1.18 16.18 14.14
CA GLY A 204 -1.54 17.52 13.70
C GLY A 204 -2.01 17.60 12.24
N GLU A 205 -2.69 18.70 11.91
CA GLU A 205 -3.34 18.92 10.61
C GLU A 205 -2.36 18.84 9.43
N ASP A 206 -1.20 19.49 9.53
CA ASP A 206 -0.22 19.53 8.46
C ASP A 206 0.32 18.13 8.11
N VAL A 207 0.58 17.30 9.12
CA VAL A 207 1.05 15.92 8.92
C VAL A 207 -0.06 15.07 8.32
N ALA A 208 -1.27 15.12 8.88
CA ALA A 208 -2.40 14.35 8.39
C ALA A 208 -2.80 14.73 6.95
N ALA A 209 -2.62 15.99 6.57
CA ALA A 209 -2.86 16.47 5.21
C ALA A 209 -1.83 15.95 4.19
N GLY A 210 -0.65 15.54 4.64
CA GLY A 210 0.42 14.96 3.80
C GLY A 210 0.41 13.43 3.72
N VAL A 211 -0.10 12.73 4.74
CA VAL A 211 -0.21 11.26 4.74
C VAL A 211 -1.19 10.80 3.66
N ARG A 212 -0.74 9.84 2.84
CA ARG A 212 -1.58 9.18 1.83
C ARG A 212 -2.35 8.02 2.46
N ILE A 213 -3.66 7.98 2.24
CA ILE A 213 -4.54 6.89 2.65
C ILE A 213 -5.05 6.19 1.39
N LEU A 214 -4.66 4.93 1.22
CA LEU A 214 -5.00 4.11 0.07
C LEU A 214 -6.22 3.25 0.37
N TYR A 215 -7.04 3.04 -0.66
CA TYR A 215 -8.04 1.99 -0.63
C TYR A 215 -7.42 0.64 -1.03
N GLY A 216 -7.54 -0.38 -0.17
CA GLY A 216 -6.98 -1.72 -0.32
C GLY A 216 -8.00 -2.80 -0.69
N GLY A 217 -9.23 -2.42 -1.06
CA GLY A 217 -10.26 -3.36 -1.52
C GLY A 217 -10.13 -3.73 -3.01
N SER A 218 -11.21 -4.23 -3.60
CA SER A 218 -11.23 -4.58 -5.02
C SER A 218 -11.24 -3.33 -5.90
N VAL A 219 -10.15 -3.12 -6.65
CA VAL A 219 -9.97 -1.98 -7.56
C VAL A 219 -9.89 -2.45 -9.01
N ASN A 220 -10.62 -1.79 -9.89
CA ASN A 220 -10.63 -2.02 -11.33
C ASN A 220 -10.90 -0.71 -12.08
N ALA A 221 -10.80 -0.73 -13.41
CA ALA A 221 -10.93 0.47 -14.24
C ALA A 221 -12.30 1.17 -14.10
N LYS A 222 -13.35 0.45 -13.69
CA LYS A 222 -14.70 1.02 -13.56
C LYS A 222 -14.89 1.80 -12.26
N ASN A 223 -14.17 1.47 -11.18
CA ASN A 223 -14.37 2.09 -9.87
C ASN A 223 -13.20 2.97 -9.39
N VAL A 224 -12.00 2.83 -9.95
CA VAL A 224 -10.82 3.57 -9.47
C VAL A 224 -10.98 5.09 -9.56
N GLY A 225 -11.68 5.59 -10.59
CA GLY A 225 -11.93 7.02 -10.74
C GLY A 225 -12.83 7.59 -9.63
N GLU A 226 -13.90 6.89 -9.28
CA GLU A 226 -14.81 7.31 -8.19
C GLU A 226 -14.15 7.22 -6.82
N LEU A 227 -13.34 6.17 -6.59
CA LEU A 227 -12.58 6.01 -5.36
C LEU A 227 -11.61 7.18 -5.16
N ILE A 228 -10.79 7.51 -6.16
CA ILE A 228 -9.77 8.56 -6.07
C ILE A 228 -10.38 9.97 -6.09
N ALA A 229 -11.59 10.14 -6.62
CA ALA A 229 -12.32 11.40 -6.51
C ALA A 229 -12.80 11.70 -5.07
N SER A 230 -12.77 10.71 -4.18
CA SER A 230 -13.16 10.89 -2.78
C SER A 230 -12.10 11.69 -2.02
N PRO A 231 -12.48 12.68 -1.18
CA PRO A 231 -11.55 13.65 -0.59
C PRO A 231 -10.39 13.06 0.23
N ASP A 232 -10.62 11.91 0.88
CA ASP A 232 -9.66 11.30 1.79
C ASP A 232 -9.01 10.03 1.24
N ILE A 233 -9.26 9.69 -0.03
CA ILE A 233 -8.69 8.52 -0.71
C ILE A 233 -7.61 8.98 -1.69
N ASP A 234 -6.37 8.64 -1.40
CA ASP A 234 -5.18 9.13 -2.10
C ASP A 234 -4.56 8.08 -3.04
N GLY A 235 -5.36 7.10 -3.45
CA GLY A 235 -4.94 6.03 -4.35
C GLY A 235 -5.37 4.64 -3.90
N ALA A 236 -4.62 3.62 -4.30
CA ALA A 236 -5.01 2.23 -4.10
C ALA A 236 -3.82 1.29 -3.86
N LEU A 237 -4.04 0.33 -2.96
CA LEU A 237 -3.21 -0.87 -2.83
C LEU A 237 -3.89 -2.01 -3.62
N VAL A 238 -3.48 -2.18 -4.86
CA VAL A 238 -4.15 -3.01 -5.86
C VAL A 238 -3.71 -4.47 -5.76
N GLY A 239 -4.68 -5.38 -5.61
CA GLY A 239 -4.45 -6.83 -5.65
C GLY A 239 -4.33 -7.38 -7.08
N GLY A 240 -5.24 -8.29 -7.47
CA GLY A 240 -5.11 -9.07 -8.71
C GLY A 240 -5.00 -8.27 -10.02
N ALA A 241 -5.56 -7.07 -10.11
CA ALA A 241 -5.41 -6.21 -11.28
C ALA A 241 -3.96 -5.74 -11.50
N SER A 242 -3.12 -5.75 -10.45
CA SER A 242 -1.69 -5.42 -10.56
C SER A 242 -0.86 -6.46 -11.33
N LEU A 243 -1.39 -7.68 -11.49
CA LEU A 243 -0.73 -8.78 -12.21
C LEU A 243 -0.90 -8.69 -13.73
N LYS A 244 -1.65 -7.70 -14.22
CA LYS A 244 -1.92 -7.47 -15.64
C LYS A 244 -1.46 -6.09 -16.03
N GLY A 245 -0.34 -6.01 -16.77
CA GLY A 245 0.31 -4.72 -17.06
C GLY A 245 -0.60 -3.67 -17.69
N ASP A 246 -1.46 -4.05 -18.64
CA ASP A 246 -2.39 -3.11 -19.30
C ASP A 246 -3.46 -2.59 -18.33
N GLU A 247 -3.98 -3.47 -17.47
CA GLU A 247 -4.99 -3.11 -16.47
C GLU A 247 -4.37 -2.18 -15.43
N PHE A 248 -3.21 -2.52 -14.89
CA PHE A 248 -2.51 -1.70 -13.89
C PHE A 248 -2.06 -0.33 -14.42
N ALA A 249 -1.58 -0.26 -15.67
CA ALA A 249 -1.29 1.00 -16.36
C ALA A 249 -2.56 1.85 -16.54
N THR A 250 -3.68 1.22 -16.90
CA THR A 250 -4.98 1.90 -17.01
C THR A 250 -5.42 2.48 -15.67
N LEU A 251 -5.31 1.73 -14.57
CA LEU A 251 -5.62 2.23 -13.23
C LEU A 251 -4.77 3.46 -12.87
N SER A 252 -3.46 3.38 -13.16
CA SER A 252 -2.51 4.47 -12.92
C SER A 252 -2.85 5.73 -13.73
N ALA A 253 -3.22 5.57 -14.99
CA ALA A 253 -3.61 6.71 -15.84
C ALA A 253 -4.93 7.36 -15.41
N ILE A 254 -5.92 6.57 -14.98
CA ILE A 254 -7.18 7.11 -14.44
C ILE A 254 -6.90 7.90 -13.15
N ALA A 255 -6.08 7.36 -12.25
CA ALA A 255 -5.65 8.04 -11.03
C ALA A 255 -4.95 9.38 -11.30
N ALA A 256 -4.23 9.48 -12.41
CA ALA A 256 -3.55 10.69 -12.86
C ALA A 256 -4.46 11.70 -13.60
N GLY A 257 -5.77 11.47 -13.70
CA GLY A 257 -6.74 12.34 -14.35
C GLY A 257 -6.85 12.18 -15.88
N GLY A 258 -6.39 11.05 -16.42
CA GLY A 258 -6.60 10.66 -17.81
C GLY A 258 -7.87 9.82 -18.04
N PRO A 259 -8.11 9.42 -19.29
CA PRO A 259 -7.86 8.02 -19.65
C PRO A 259 -6.47 7.87 -20.28
N LEU A 260 -6.03 6.63 -20.52
CA LEU A 260 -4.96 6.34 -21.48
C LEU A 260 -5.42 6.80 -22.89
N PRO A 261 -4.50 7.26 -23.75
CA PRO A 261 -4.82 7.65 -25.13
C PRO A 261 -5.38 6.49 -25.96
#